data_AF-A0A2H6J092-F1
#
_entry.id   AF-A0A2H6J092-F1
#
_cell.length_a   1.000
_cell.length_b   1.000
_cell.length_c   1.000
_cell.angle_alpha   90.00
_cell.angle_beta   90.00
_cell.angle_gamma   90.00
#
_symmetry.space_group_name_H-M   'P 1'
#
loop_
_entity.id
_entity.type
_entity.pdbx_description
1 polymer ?
#
loop_
_entity_poly.entity_id
_entity_poly.type
_entity_poly.pdbx_seq_one_letter_code
_entity_poly.pdbx_strand_id
1 'polypeptide(L)'
;MKIPRLLQAVLVLAGVYYGFIIVFDILLDAVIPSSLLAMYMFFVVAGVFMVFTYDEDQTRELVAPIKALVEDPSKRIWRNIVFAVVPLVAGAGAYMQMQPSFEAPLELRTIHPAPPTTAKIFGKRVNLLKLENPYRKFEKEDPEKFRELVEEGAIVYIQNCQYCHGDKLDGKGPYAAGLNPTPLNFQDVGTIAQLQESYLFWRIATGGPGLPKEAAPWISSMPVWQDFLKEDEIWKVILYLYDYTGHHPRSWESE
;
A
#
# COMPACT_ATOMS: atom_id res chain seq x y z
N MET A 1 31.33 41.31 17.16
CA MET A 1 30.70 40.27 18.01
C MET A 1 30.95 38.91 17.38
N LYS A 2 31.42 37.91 18.13
CA LYS A 2 31.57 36.54 17.60
C LYS A 2 30.18 35.89 17.52
N ILE A 3 29.81 35.38 16.35
CA ILE A 3 28.54 34.67 16.14
C ILE A 3 28.62 33.31 16.88
N PRO A 4 27.64 32.93 17.71
CA PRO A 4 27.63 31.63 18.38
C PRO A 4 27.73 30.47 17.37
N ARG A 5 28.50 29.44 17.69
CA ARG A 5 28.70 28.30 16.76
C ARG A 5 27.41 27.58 16.39
N LEU A 6 26.46 27.48 17.30
CA LEU A 6 25.13 26.95 17.00
C LEU A 6 24.42 27.75 15.91
N LEU A 7 24.49 29.08 15.97
CA LEU A 7 23.90 29.94 14.96
C LEU A 7 24.64 29.81 13.62
N GLN A 8 25.97 29.66 13.64
CA GLN A 8 26.74 29.39 12.42
C GLN A 8 26.32 28.07 11.77
N ALA A 9 26.19 26.99 12.54
CA ALA A 9 25.74 25.69 12.02
C ALA A 9 24.33 25.79 11.41
N VAL A 10 23.39 26.46 12.09
CA VAL A 10 22.04 26.69 11.57
C VAL A 10 22.06 27.51 10.26
N LEU A 11 22.87 28.56 10.19
CA LEU A 11 22.99 29.39 8.98
C LEU A 11 23.62 28.62 7.81
N VAL A 12 24.61 27.77 8.06
CA VAL A 12 25.21 26.91 7.02
C VAL A 12 24.16 25.93 6.48
N LEU A 13 23.42 25.25 7.36
CA LEU A 13 22.38 24.31 6.95
C LEU A 13 21.25 24.99 6.17
N ALA A 14 20.78 26.15 6.64
CA ALA A 14 19.78 26.94 5.94
C ALA A 14 20.31 27.40 4.57
N GLY A 15 21.54 27.89 4.51
CA GLY A 15 22.18 28.33 3.27
C GLY A 15 22.30 27.22 2.24
N VAL A 16 22.70 26.01 2.65
CA VAL A 16 22.74 24.85 1.76
C VAL A 16 21.34 24.45 1.30
N TYR A 17 20.37 24.35 2.22
CA TYR A 17 18.99 23.99 1.90
C TYR A 17 18.35 24.95 0.88
N TYR A 18 18.41 26.26 1.15
CA TYR A 18 17.88 27.26 0.21
C TYR A 18 18.72 27.35 -1.06
N GLY A 19 20.03 27.07 -1.01
CA GLY A 19 20.87 26.95 -2.17
C GLY A 19 20.41 25.83 -3.11
N PHE A 20 20.06 24.66 -2.57
CA PHE A 20 19.46 23.57 -3.34
C PHE A 20 18.15 24.00 -4.00
N ILE A 21 17.25 24.64 -3.25
CA ILE A 21 15.97 25.12 -3.81
C ILE A 21 16.21 26.14 -4.93
N ILE A 22 17.06 27.15 -4.71
CA ILE A 22 17.33 28.19 -5.71
C ILE A 22 17.96 27.59 -6.97
N VAL A 23 18.95 26.72 -6.83
CA VAL A 23 19.65 26.14 -7.99
C VAL A 23 18.73 25.21 -8.77
N PHE A 24 18.00 24.33 -8.11
CA PHE A 24 17.24 23.31 -8.82
C PHE A 24 15.85 23.78 -9.22
N ASP A 25 15.10 24.41 -8.31
CA ASP A 25 13.73 24.81 -8.59
C ASP A 25 13.66 26.12 -9.38
N ILE A 26 14.58 27.06 -9.16
CA ILE A 26 14.54 28.38 -9.84
C ILE A 26 15.45 28.42 -11.07
N LEU A 27 16.71 27.98 -10.96
CA LEU A 27 17.67 28.12 -12.06
C LEU A 27 17.57 26.99 -13.09
N LEU A 28 17.32 25.76 -12.66
CA LEU A 28 17.29 24.58 -13.53
C LEU A 28 15.88 24.08 -13.87
N ASP A 29 14.83 24.67 -13.27
CA ASP A 29 13.42 24.27 -13.42
C ASP A 29 13.18 22.75 -13.21
N ALA A 30 13.98 22.16 -12.32
CA ALA A 30 14.00 20.74 -12.05
C ALA A 30 13.62 20.51 -10.58
N VAL A 31 12.32 20.32 -10.33
CA VAL A 31 11.78 20.11 -8.98
C VAL A 31 12.38 18.85 -8.37
N ILE A 32 13.15 19.00 -7.28
CA ILE A 32 13.77 17.86 -6.60
C ILE A 32 12.72 17.08 -5.80
N PRO A 33 12.62 15.75 -5.96
CA PRO A 33 11.81 14.92 -5.08
C PRO A 33 12.21 15.09 -3.62
N SER A 34 11.23 15.26 -2.72
CA SER A 34 11.48 15.49 -1.30
C SER A 34 12.33 14.41 -0.63
N SER A 35 12.21 13.16 -1.07
CA SER A 35 13.05 12.04 -0.60
C SER A 35 14.53 12.24 -0.93
N LEU A 36 14.84 12.72 -2.14
CA LEU A 36 16.20 12.95 -2.59
C LEU A 36 16.83 14.14 -1.87
N LEU A 37 16.07 15.24 -1.71
CA LEU A 37 16.50 16.39 -0.92
C LEU A 37 16.78 15.99 0.54
N ALA A 38 15.92 15.17 1.14
CA ALA A 38 16.13 14.66 2.49
C ALA A 38 17.40 13.81 2.62
N MET A 39 17.68 12.95 1.64
CA MET A 39 18.92 12.16 1.60
C MET A 39 20.17 13.03 1.52
N TYR A 40 20.19 14.04 0.63
CA TYR A 40 21.33 14.97 0.55
C TYR A 40 21.50 15.79 1.82
N MET A 41 20.41 16.32 2.36
CA MET A 41 20.44 17.09 3.60
C MET A 41 20.92 16.26 4.79
N PHE A 42 20.64 14.96 4.84
CA PHE A 42 21.20 14.08 5.87
C PHE A 42 22.74 14.08 5.86
N PHE A 43 23.36 13.93 4.69
CA PHE A 43 24.82 13.95 4.57
C PHE A 43 25.41 15.33 4.86
N VAL A 44 24.74 16.40 4.41
CA VAL A 44 25.14 17.78 4.73
C VAL A 44 25.09 18.02 6.23
N VAL A 45 24.01 17.62 6.91
CA VAL A 45 23.88 17.71 8.37
C VAL A 45 24.98 16.92 9.04
N ALA A 46 25.20 15.65 8.67
CA ALA A 46 26.27 14.84 9.23
C ALA A 46 27.65 15.49 9.07
N GLY A 47 27.94 16.04 7.88
CA GLY A 47 29.19 16.74 7.60
C GLY A 47 29.36 18.03 8.40
N VAL A 48 28.31 18.86 8.49
CA VAL A 48 28.33 20.08 9.32
C VAL A 48 28.55 19.72 10.78
N PHE A 49 27.84 18.75 11.32
CA PHE A 49 28.07 18.32 12.70
C PHE A 49 29.48 17.77 12.89
N MET A 50 29.99 16.93 11.99
CA MET A 50 31.36 16.42 12.04
C MET A 50 32.41 17.55 12.10
N VAL A 51 32.24 18.62 11.32
CA VAL A 51 33.13 19.79 11.35
C VAL A 51 33.01 20.55 12.66
N PHE A 52 31.79 20.80 13.13
CA PHE A 52 31.54 21.60 14.33
C PHE A 52 31.77 20.82 15.64
N THR A 53 31.93 19.50 15.58
CA THR A 53 32.28 18.62 16.71
C THR A 53 33.68 18.01 16.58
N TYR A 54 34.52 18.51 15.67
CA TYR A 54 35.86 17.98 15.45
C TYR A 54 36.78 18.15 16.68
N ASP A 55 36.55 19.19 17.47
CA ASP A 55 37.34 19.55 18.65
C ASP A 55 36.42 19.81 19.86
N GLU A 56 36.94 19.58 21.07
CA GLU A 56 36.18 19.63 22.32
C GLU A 56 35.71 21.06 22.66
N ASP A 57 36.54 22.08 22.39
CA ASP A 57 36.16 23.48 22.58
C ASP A 57 35.04 23.87 21.62
N GLN A 58 35.11 23.38 20.38
CA GLN A 58 34.08 23.66 19.36
C GLN A 58 32.74 23.02 19.73
N THR A 59 32.79 21.78 20.22
CA THR A 59 31.61 21.05 20.69
C THR A 59 30.99 21.75 21.89
N ARG A 60 31.81 22.25 22.82
CA ARG A 60 31.36 23.01 23.98
C ARG A 60 30.67 24.31 23.56
N GLU A 61 31.25 25.06 22.62
CA GLU A 61 30.65 26.28 22.08
C GLU A 61 29.34 26.01 21.31
N LEU A 62 29.23 24.87 20.63
CA LEU A 62 28.03 24.44 19.92
C LEU A 62 26.87 24.15 20.88
N VAL A 63 27.13 23.45 21.98
CA VAL A 63 26.11 23.00 22.95
C VAL A 63 25.81 24.07 24.01
N ALA A 64 26.70 25.03 24.25
CA ALA A 64 26.57 26.05 25.28
C ALA A 64 25.22 26.82 25.24
N PRO A 65 24.69 27.25 24.08
CA PRO A 65 23.40 27.94 24.03
C PRO A 65 22.23 27.04 24.46
N ILE A 66 22.28 25.74 24.15
CA ILE A 66 21.24 24.76 24.50
C ILE A 66 21.27 24.49 26.01
N LYS A 67 22.45 24.22 26.58
CA LYS A 67 22.62 24.06 28.03
C LYS A 67 22.17 25.31 28.77
N ALA A 68 22.55 26.49 28.27
CA ALA A 68 22.12 27.74 28.88
C ALA A 68 20.60 27.92 28.80
N LEU A 69 19.93 27.55 27.71
CA LEU A 69 18.46 27.59 27.64
C LEU A 69 17.80 26.70 28.70
N VAL A 70 18.38 25.53 28.99
CA VAL A 70 17.81 24.55 29.93
C VAL A 70 18.13 24.92 31.39
N GLU A 71 19.39 25.22 31.69
CA GLU A 71 19.93 25.32 33.05
C GLU A 71 19.88 26.74 33.64
N ASP A 72 19.98 27.79 32.82
CA ASP A 72 20.09 29.18 33.27
C ASP A 72 18.73 29.71 33.78
N PRO A 73 18.60 30.05 35.09
CA PRO A 73 17.35 30.55 35.64
C PRO A 73 16.88 31.86 34.99
N SER A 74 17.81 32.68 34.49
CA SER A 74 17.49 33.94 33.81
C SER A 74 16.73 33.74 32.49
N LYS A 75 16.83 32.53 31.90
CA LYS A 75 16.18 32.15 30.64
C LYS A 75 14.88 31.37 30.82
N ARG A 76 14.35 31.29 32.05
CA ARG A 76 13.13 30.53 32.37
C ARG A 76 11.95 30.84 31.45
N ILE A 77 11.73 32.10 31.09
CA ILE A 77 10.64 32.51 30.19
C ILE A 77 10.85 31.87 28.81
N TRP A 78 12.03 32.05 28.23
CA TRP A 78 12.37 31.49 26.91
C TRP A 78 12.36 29.97 26.90
N ARG A 79 12.84 29.32 27.96
CA ARG A 79 12.77 27.86 28.12
C ARG A 79 11.33 27.37 28.07
N ASN A 80 10.44 27.98 28.84
CA ASN A 80 9.04 27.60 28.88
C ASN A 80 8.34 27.82 27.53
N ILE A 81 8.66 28.92 26.83
CA ILE A 81 8.16 29.17 25.47
C ILE A 81 8.61 28.04 24.53
N VAL A 82 9.91 27.72 24.50
CA VAL A 82 10.43 26.65 23.63
C VAL A 82 9.78 25.30 23.96
N PHE A 83 9.65 24.95 25.23
CA PHE A 83 9.04 23.68 25.65
C PHE A 83 7.53 23.60 25.42
N ALA A 84 6.83 24.72 25.29
CA ALA A 84 5.41 24.72 24.89
C ALA A 84 5.26 24.71 23.36
N VAL A 85 6.00 25.59 22.66
CA VAL A 85 5.85 25.82 21.23
C VAL A 85 6.38 24.64 20.41
N VAL A 86 7.55 24.08 20.75
CA VAL A 86 8.16 23.00 19.94
C VAL A 86 7.25 21.77 19.88
N PRO A 87 6.70 21.23 20.99
CA PRO A 87 5.76 20.12 20.92
C PRO A 87 4.47 20.46 20.19
N LEU A 88 3.94 21.68 20.34
CA LEU A 88 2.73 22.11 19.64
C LEU A 88 2.94 22.19 18.13
N VAL A 89 4.07 22.74 17.68
CA VAL A 89 4.44 22.82 16.26
C VAL A 89 4.70 21.43 15.71
N ALA A 90 5.41 20.57 16.43
CA ALA A 90 5.65 19.18 16.02
C ALA A 90 4.33 18.39 15.92
N GLY A 91 3.43 18.56 16.90
CA GLY A 91 2.12 17.93 16.91
C GLY A 91 1.22 18.43 15.78
N ALA A 92 1.20 19.74 15.51
CA ALA A 92 0.47 20.33 14.40
C ALA A 92 1.02 19.84 13.05
N GLY A 93 2.33 19.79 12.88
CA GLY A 93 2.98 19.26 11.67
C GLY A 93 2.63 17.79 11.44
N ALA A 94 2.72 16.96 12.48
CA ALA A 94 2.31 15.56 12.40
C ALA A 94 0.83 15.40 12.06
N TYR A 95 -0.05 16.18 12.68
CA TYR A 95 -1.48 16.18 12.39
C TYR A 95 -1.76 16.54 10.93
N MET A 96 -1.16 17.62 10.43
CA MET A 96 -1.31 18.04 9.04
C MET A 96 -0.79 17.00 8.05
N GLN A 97 0.31 16.31 8.37
CA GLN A 97 0.87 15.26 7.54
C GLN A 97 0.01 13.98 7.54
N MET A 98 -0.70 13.70 8.63
CA MET A 98 -1.54 12.49 8.79
C MET A 98 -2.99 12.69 8.34
N GLN A 99 -3.41 13.91 8.01
CA GLN A 99 -4.77 14.17 7.52
C GLN A 99 -5.01 13.42 6.19
N PRO A 100 -6.12 12.65 6.07
CA PRO A 100 -6.47 11.99 4.82
C PRO A 100 -6.71 13.01 3.70
N SER A 101 -6.24 12.71 2.49
CA SER A 101 -6.67 13.46 1.30
C SER A 101 -8.04 12.97 0.84
N PHE A 102 -8.93 13.91 0.51
CA PHE A 102 -10.21 13.63 -0.15
C PHE A 102 -10.12 13.73 -1.67
N GLU A 103 -8.96 14.11 -2.21
CA GLU A 103 -8.75 14.11 -3.65
C GLU A 103 -8.68 12.66 -4.14
N ALA A 104 -9.44 12.39 -5.22
CA ALA A 104 -9.33 11.11 -5.90
C ALA A 104 -7.89 10.95 -6.41
N PRO A 105 -7.23 9.81 -6.13
CA PRO A 105 -5.91 9.55 -6.68
C PRO A 105 -5.94 9.67 -8.21
N LEU A 106 -4.98 10.40 -8.78
CA LEU A 106 -4.78 10.50 -10.23
C LEU A 106 -4.27 9.18 -10.84
N GLU A 107 -3.80 8.26 -10.00
CA GLU A 107 -3.40 6.90 -10.37
C GLU A 107 -4.60 6.14 -10.93
N LEU A 108 -4.48 5.63 -12.16
CA LEU A 108 -5.46 4.70 -12.72
C LEU A 108 -5.55 3.48 -11.80
N ARG A 109 -6.76 3.20 -11.31
CA ARG A 109 -7.03 2.03 -10.49
C ARG A 109 -6.56 0.77 -11.24
N THR A 110 -5.60 0.06 -10.66
CA THR A 110 -5.24 -1.27 -11.14
C THR A 110 -6.35 -2.24 -10.75
N ILE A 111 -7.17 -2.64 -11.73
CA ILE A 111 -8.34 -3.50 -11.52
C ILE A 111 -7.91 -4.88 -11.01
N HIS A 112 -6.77 -5.36 -11.49
CA HIS A 112 -6.18 -6.66 -11.14
C HIS A 112 -4.75 -6.46 -10.61
N PRO A 113 -4.56 -6.18 -9.31
CA PRO A 113 -3.22 -6.06 -8.75
C PRO A 113 -2.46 -7.37 -8.95
N ALA A 114 -1.15 -7.27 -9.20
CA ALA A 114 -0.32 -8.45 -9.48
C ALA A 114 -0.35 -9.43 -8.30
N PRO A 115 -0.51 -10.74 -8.55
CA PRO A 115 -0.49 -11.73 -7.49
C PRO A 115 0.95 -11.88 -6.96
N PRO A 116 1.14 -12.16 -5.65
CA PRO A 116 2.44 -12.55 -5.14
C PRO A 116 2.87 -13.91 -5.72
N THR A 117 4.17 -14.17 -5.85
CA THR A 117 4.65 -15.50 -6.29
C THR A 117 4.21 -16.61 -5.33
N THR A 118 4.19 -16.32 -4.03
CA THR A 118 3.73 -17.26 -3.00
C THR A 118 2.80 -16.58 -2.01
N ALA A 119 1.79 -17.30 -1.54
CA ALA A 119 0.87 -16.85 -0.49
C ALA A 119 0.68 -17.94 0.58
N LYS A 120 0.39 -17.54 1.82
CA LYS A 120 -0.02 -18.46 2.87
C LYS A 120 -1.53 -18.65 2.79
N ILE A 121 -1.98 -19.81 2.30
CA ILE A 121 -3.39 -20.14 2.10
C ILE A 121 -3.67 -21.48 2.79
N PHE A 122 -4.76 -21.59 3.57
CA PHE A 122 -5.09 -22.77 4.38
C PHE A 122 -3.93 -23.28 5.24
N GLY A 123 -3.16 -22.35 5.82
CA GLY A 123 -1.98 -22.67 6.65
C GLY A 123 -0.75 -23.14 5.88
N LYS A 124 -0.83 -23.33 4.56
CA LYS A 124 0.27 -23.81 3.70
C LYS A 124 0.84 -22.69 2.86
N ARG A 125 2.12 -22.79 2.48
CA ARG A 125 2.74 -21.87 1.51
C ARG A 125 2.48 -22.38 0.11
N VAL A 126 1.68 -21.65 -0.66
CA VAL A 126 1.25 -22.03 -2.01
C VAL A 126 1.99 -21.17 -3.04
N ASN A 127 2.48 -21.77 -4.13
CA ASN A 127 3.07 -21.07 -5.27
C ASN A 127 1.99 -20.82 -6.32
N LEU A 128 1.57 -19.57 -6.51
CA LEU A 128 0.45 -19.22 -7.38
C LEU A 128 0.76 -19.41 -8.88
N LEU A 129 2.04 -19.42 -9.27
CA LEU A 129 2.43 -19.64 -10.66
C LEU A 129 2.29 -21.11 -11.10
N LYS A 130 2.30 -22.05 -10.16
CA LYS A 130 2.19 -23.49 -10.41
C LYS A 130 0.88 -24.09 -9.90
N LEU A 131 0.02 -23.25 -9.35
CA LEU A 131 -1.24 -23.71 -8.77
C LEU A 131 -2.25 -23.89 -9.89
N GLU A 132 -2.82 -25.08 -9.97
CA GLU A 132 -3.86 -25.42 -10.94
C GLU A 132 -5.09 -25.94 -10.20
N ASN A 133 -6.26 -25.73 -10.79
CA ASN A 133 -7.50 -26.26 -10.24
C ASN A 133 -7.51 -27.79 -10.43
N PRO A 134 -7.48 -28.60 -9.34
CA PRO A 134 -7.37 -30.05 -9.44
C PRO A 134 -8.59 -30.71 -10.10
N TYR A 135 -9.69 -29.97 -10.21
CA TYR A 135 -10.96 -30.44 -10.75
C TYR A 135 -11.16 -30.07 -12.23
N ARG A 136 -10.36 -29.16 -12.79
CA ARG A 136 -10.49 -28.68 -14.18
C ARG A 136 -10.39 -29.81 -15.21
N LYS A 137 -9.55 -30.82 -14.96
CA LYS A 137 -9.38 -31.99 -15.83
C LYS A 137 -10.67 -32.77 -16.11
N PHE A 138 -11.63 -32.75 -15.17
CA PHE A 138 -12.90 -33.47 -15.33
C PHE A 138 -13.75 -32.89 -16.46
N GLU A 139 -13.52 -31.64 -16.88
CA GLU A 139 -14.17 -31.04 -18.04
C GLU A 139 -14.00 -31.91 -19.31
N LYS A 140 -12.84 -32.57 -19.46
CA LYS A 140 -12.54 -33.48 -20.57
C LYS A 140 -12.66 -34.95 -20.18
N GLU A 141 -12.22 -35.32 -18.97
CA GLU A 141 -12.16 -36.72 -18.53
C GLU A 141 -13.52 -37.31 -18.14
N ASP A 142 -14.39 -36.50 -17.52
CA ASP A 142 -15.69 -36.93 -16.98
C ASP A 142 -16.67 -35.74 -16.92
N PRO A 143 -17.36 -35.43 -18.04
CA PRO A 143 -18.24 -34.28 -18.12
C PRO A 143 -19.42 -34.31 -17.15
N GLU A 144 -19.90 -35.50 -16.77
CA GLU A 144 -20.98 -35.63 -15.78
C GLU A 144 -20.52 -35.17 -14.41
N LYS A 145 -19.34 -35.65 -13.99
CA LYS A 145 -18.71 -35.21 -12.75
C LYS A 145 -18.35 -33.73 -12.78
N PHE A 146 -17.92 -33.19 -13.93
CA PHE A 146 -17.65 -31.76 -14.05
C PHE A 146 -18.91 -30.93 -13.79
N ARG A 147 -20.06 -31.33 -14.33
CA ARG A 147 -21.34 -30.67 -14.07
C ARG A 147 -21.73 -30.71 -12.59
N GLU A 148 -21.57 -31.85 -11.93
CA GLU A 148 -21.81 -31.97 -10.49
C GLU A 148 -20.93 -30.99 -9.69
N LEU A 149 -19.64 -30.88 -10.01
CA LEU A 149 -18.71 -29.96 -9.36
C LEU A 149 -19.07 -28.49 -9.61
N VAL A 150 -19.55 -28.15 -10.81
CA VAL A 150 -20.06 -26.82 -11.14
C VAL A 150 -21.33 -26.51 -10.35
N GLU A 151 -22.27 -27.46 -10.23
CA GLU A 151 -23.49 -27.30 -9.43
C GLU A 151 -23.18 -27.08 -7.94
N GLU A 152 -22.24 -27.85 -7.38
CA GLU A 152 -21.74 -27.63 -6.02
C GLU A 152 -21.13 -26.21 -5.86
N GLY A 153 -20.35 -25.77 -6.85
CA GLY A 153 -19.79 -24.41 -6.90
C GLY A 153 -20.86 -23.31 -6.95
N ALA A 154 -21.94 -23.55 -7.71
CA ALA A 154 -23.08 -22.64 -7.80
C ALA A 154 -23.77 -22.47 -6.45
N ILE A 155 -23.96 -23.56 -5.70
CA ILE A 155 -24.54 -23.52 -4.35
C ILE A 155 -23.70 -22.63 -3.43
N VAL A 156 -22.38 -22.82 -3.42
CA VAL A 156 -21.47 -22.01 -2.61
C VAL A 156 -21.52 -20.54 -3.03
N TYR A 157 -21.55 -20.24 -4.33
CA TYR A 157 -21.65 -18.87 -4.85
C TYR A 157 -22.94 -18.18 -4.40
N ILE A 158 -24.08 -18.85 -4.54
CA ILE A 158 -25.40 -18.33 -4.17
C ILE A 158 -25.50 -18.11 -2.66
N GLN A 159 -24.87 -18.95 -1.84
CA GLN A 159 -24.92 -18.79 -0.39
C GLN A 159 -24.02 -17.67 0.14
N ASN A 160 -22.95 -17.32 -0.59
CA ASN A 160 -21.86 -16.51 -0.04
C ASN A 160 -21.51 -15.27 -0.88
N CYS A 161 -21.46 -15.41 -2.19
CA CYS A 161 -20.83 -14.44 -3.10
C CYS A 161 -21.84 -13.50 -3.78
N GLN A 162 -23.05 -13.98 -4.09
CA GLN A 162 -24.04 -13.24 -4.88
C GLN A 162 -24.44 -11.90 -4.23
N TYR A 163 -24.37 -11.79 -2.90
CA TYR A 163 -24.84 -10.61 -2.18
C TYR A 163 -24.06 -9.35 -2.56
N CYS A 164 -22.80 -9.52 -2.98
CA CYS A 164 -21.96 -8.47 -3.52
C CYS A 164 -21.81 -8.58 -5.04
N HIS A 165 -21.61 -9.80 -5.57
CA HIS A 165 -21.28 -9.99 -6.98
C HIS A 165 -22.49 -10.15 -7.93
N GLY A 166 -23.71 -10.21 -7.41
CA GLY A 166 -24.95 -10.36 -8.18
C GLY A 166 -25.28 -11.82 -8.50
N ASP A 167 -26.55 -12.14 -8.71
CA ASP A 167 -27.00 -13.47 -9.16
C ASP A 167 -26.55 -13.78 -10.59
N LYS A 168 -26.33 -12.73 -11.40
CA LYS A 168 -25.84 -12.81 -12.79
C LYS A 168 -24.33 -12.63 -12.92
N LEU A 169 -23.59 -12.62 -11.81
CA LEU A 169 -22.15 -12.38 -11.78
C LEU A 169 -21.77 -11.01 -12.39
N ASP A 170 -22.67 -10.03 -12.34
CA ASP A 170 -22.53 -8.72 -13.01
C ASP A 170 -22.00 -7.61 -12.09
N GLY A 171 -21.64 -7.95 -10.85
CA GLY A 171 -21.16 -7.02 -9.84
C GLY A 171 -22.26 -6.17 -9.20
N LYS A 172 -23.55 -6.49 -9.44
CA LYS A 172 -24.71 -5.71 -8.96
C LYS A 172 -25.49 -6.42 -7.85
N GLY A 173 -24.78 -7.07 -6.92
CA GLY A 173 -25.41 -7.65 -5.74
C GLY A 173 -26.08 -6.58 -4.85
N PRO A 174 -27.03 -6.99 -3.98
CA PRO A 174 -27.72 -6.09 -3.05
C PRO A 174 -26.82 -5.16 -2.24
N TYR A 175 -25.60 -5.58 -1.92
CA TYR A 175 -24.63 -4.79 -1.15
C TYR A 175 -23.62 -4.02 -2.01
N ALA A 176 -23.62 -4.20 -3.33
CA ALA A 176 -22.60 -3.64 -4.23
C ALA A 176 -22.48 -2.11 -4.13
N ALA A 177 -23.61 -1.41 -4.00
CA ALA A 177 -23.65 0.06 -3.95
C ALA A 177 -22.99 0.66 -2.69
N GLY A 178 -22.83 -0.14 -1.62
CA GLY A 178 -22.18 0.29 -0.37
C GLY A 178 -20.66 0.10 -0.36
N LEU A 179 -20.08 -0.47 -1.42
CA LEU A 179 -18.67 -0.86 -1.46
C LEU A 179 -17.87 0.08 -2.37
N ASN A 180 -16.70 0.49 -1.90
CA ASN A 180 -15.70 1.19 -2.69
C ASN A 180 -14.34 0.49 -2.53
N PRO A 181 -13.85 -0.22 -3.55
CA PRO A 181 -14.42 -0.30 -4.89
C PRO A 181 -15.67 -1.18 -4.99
N THR A 182 -16.51 -0.93 -6.00
CA THR A 182 -17.62 -1.82 -6.33
C THR A 182 -17.12 -3.21 -6.76
N PRO A 183 -17.89 -4.28 -6.48
CA PRO A 183 -17.59 -5.63 -6.95
C PRO A 183 -17.43 -5.69 -8.47
N LEU A 184 -16.53 -6.55 -8.93
CA LEU A 184 -16.21 -6.70 -10.34
C LEU A 184 -17.34 -7.40 -11.10
N ASN A 185 -17.63 -6.93 -12.31
CA ASN A 185 -18.52 -7.58 -13.26
C ASN A 185 -17.78 -8.71 -13.98
N PHE A 186 -18.06 -9.97 -13.65
CA PHE A 186 -17.35 -11.11 -14.24
C PHE A 186 -17.80 -11.45 -15.67
N GLN A 187 -18.90 -10.86 -16.14
CA GLN A 187 -19.36 -11.04 -17.53
C GLN A 187 -18.44 -10.34 -18.54
N ASP A 188 -17.71 -9.30 -18.12
CA ASP A 188 -16.86 -8.51 -19.00
C ASP A 188 -15.55 -9.24 -19.36
N VAL A 189 -15.19 -9.22 -20.65
CA VAL A 189 -13.99 -9.89 -21.20
C VAL A 189 -12.66 -9.39 -20.62
N GLY A 190 -12.64 -8.18 -20.04
CA GLY A 190 -11.49 -7.61 -19.33
C GLY A 190 -11.33 -8.09 -17.89
N THR A 191 -12.17 -9.02 -17.44
CA THR A 191 -12.21 -9.49 -16.05
C THR A 191 -11.65 -10.91 -15.89
N ILE A 192 -12.46 -11.88 -15.49
CA ILE A 192 -11.99 -13.24 -15.19
C ILE A 192 -11.41 -13.95 -16.41
N ALA A 193 -11.81 -13.57 -17.63
CA ALA A 193 -11.26 -14.09 -18.87
C ALA A 193 -9.76 -13.74 -19.07
N GLN A 194 -9.26 -12.67 -18.44
CA GLN A 194 -7.84 -12.30 -18.49
C GLN A 194 -6.99 -12.99 -17.42
N LEU A 195 -7.64 -13.74 -16.52
CA LEU A 195 -7.04 -14.25 -15.30
C LEU A 195 -6.95 -15.77 -15.32
N GLN A 196 -6.03 -16.28 -14.50
CA GLN A 196 -5.87 -17.70 -14.26
C GLN A 196 -6.71 -18.13 -13.06
N GLU A 197 -7.07 -19.40 -12.99
CA GLU A 197 -7.79 -19.95 -11.83
C GLU A 197 -7.02 -19.76 -10.52
N SER A 198 -5.68 -19.82 -10.55
CA SER A 198 -4.83 -19.56 -9.38
C SER A 198 -4.97 -18.14 -8.83
N TYR A 199 -5.18 -17.15 -9.71
CA TYR A 199 -5.43 -15.78 -9.31
C TYR A 199 -6.76 -15.67 -8.57
N LEU A 200 -7.83 -16.25 -9.14
CA LEU A 200 -9.15 -16.26 -8.51
C LEU A 200 -9.10 -16.99 -7.16
N PHE A 201 -8.40 -18.13 -7.08
CA PHE A 201 -8.22 -18.86 -5.83
C PHE A 201 -7.55 -18.02 -4.76
N TRP A 202 -6.47 -17.31 -5.11
CA TRP A 202 -5.82 -16.37 -4.20
C TRP A 202 -6.76 -15.25 -3.76
N ARG A 203 -7.49 -14.63 -4.69
CA ARG A 203 -8.42 -13.52 -4.38
C ARG A 203 -9.56 -13.97 -3.48
N ILE A 204 -10.14 -15.14 -3.73
CA ILE A 204 -11.22 -15.68 -2.91
C ILE A 204 -10.67 -16.06 -1.54
N ALA A 205 -9.58 -16.81 -1.47
CA ALA A 205 -9.04 -17.28 -0.20
C ALA A 205 -8.58 -16.13 0.72
N THR A 206 -7.91 -15.11 0.16
CA THR A 206 -7.26 -14.05 0.95
C THR A 206 -8.03 -12.75 1.06
N GLY A 207 -9.02 -12.51 0.19
CA GLY A 207 -9.89 -11.34 0.25
C GLY A 207 -9.17 -10.00 0.02
N GLY A 208 -9.55 -8.99 0.79
CA GLY A 208 -8.98 -7.65 0.78
C GLY A 208 -7.65 -7.44 1.53
N PRO A 209 -7.42 -8.07 2.71
CA PRO A 209 -6.19 -7.86 3.47
C PRO A 209 -4.93 -8.31 2.73
N GLY A 210 -3.86 -7.52 2.82
CA GLY A 210 -2.55 -7.89 2.27
C GLY A 210 -2.40 -7.70 0.76
N LEU A 211 -3.33 -6.98 0.11
CA LEU A 211 -3.15 -6.53 -1.28
C LEU A 211 -1.94 -5.60 -1.43
N PRO A 212 -1.28 -5.60 -2.60
CA PRO A 212 -0.09 -4.82 -2.81
C PRO A 212 -0.44 -3.32 -2.93
N LYS A 213 0.57 -2.44 -2.85
CA LYS A 213 0.36 -0.98 -2.70
C LYS A 213 -0.41 -0.36 -3.87
N GLU A 214 -0.33 -0.98 -5.05
CA GLU A 214 -1.02 -0.56 -6.28
C GLU A 214 -2.54 -0.74 -6.19
N ALA A 215 -3.02 -1.50 -5.19
CA ALA A 215 -4.44 -1.60 -4.86
C ALA A 215 -4.92 -0.47 -3.94
N ALA A 216 -4.03 0.33 -3.36
CA ALA A 216 -4.40 1.46 -2.51
C ALA A 216 -4.77 2.70 -3.35
N PRO A 217 -5.70 3.56 -2.87
CA PRO A 217 -6.46 3.43 -1.62
C PRO A 217 -7.67 2.49 -1.71
N TRP A 218 -8.00 1.97 -2.90
CA TRP A 218 -9.22 1.18 -3.15
C TRP A 218 -9.06 -0.31 -2.78
N ILE A 219 -8.88 -0.57 -1.49
CA ILE A 219 -8.76 -1.92 -0.95
C ILE A 219 -10.11 -2.64 -1.06
N SER A 220 -10.09 -3.86 -1.59
CA SER A 220 -11.29 -4.69 -1.71
C SER A 220 -11.92 -4.95 -0.35
N SER A 221 -13.25 -4.83 -0.25
CA SER A 221 -14.01 -5.25 0.93
C SER A 221 -14.33 -6.76 0.96
N MET A 222 -13.73 -7.54 0.06
CA MET A 222 -13.98 -8.98 -0.04
C MET A 222 -13.50 -9.69 1.24
N PRO A 223 -14.33 -10.55 1.86
CA PRO A 223 -13.94 -11.34 3.03
C PRO A 223 -12.77 -12.30 2.74
N VAL A 224 -12.09 -12.71 3.80
CA VAL A 224 -11.04 -13.73 3.78
C VAL A 224 -11.70 -15.11 3.78
N TRP A 225 -12.11 -15.63 2.62
CA TRP A 225 -12.99 -16.81 2.57
C TRP A 225 -12.35 -18.11 3.04
N GLN A 226 -11.02 -18.21 3.09
CA GLN A 226 -10.37 -19.42 3.63
C GLN A 226 -10.70 -19.68 5.12
N ASP A 227 -11.22 -18.68 5.83
CA ASP A 227 -11.65 -18.81 7.23
C ASP A 227 -13.08 -19.37 7.35
N PHE A 228 -13.83 -19.43 6.24
CA PHE A 228 -15.26 -19.79 6.20
C PHE A 228 -15.57 -20.95 5.25
N LEU A 229 -14.79 -21.10 4.18
CA LEU A 229 -14.95 -22.11 3.13
C LEU A 229 -13.76 -23.06 3.14
N LYS A 230 -14.01 -24.29 2.69
CA LYS A 230 -12.96 -25.27 2.42
C LYS A 230 -12.27 -24.97 1.10
N GLU A 231 -11.06 -25.52 0.96
CA GLU A 231 -10.25 -25.38 -0.26
C GLU A 231 -10.98 -25.88 -1.51
N ASP A 232 -11.68 -27.01 -1.42
CA ASP A 232 -12.43 -27.59 -2.54
C ASP A 232 -13.64 -26.75 -2.93
N GLU A 233 -14.33 -26.13 -1.96
CA GLU A 233 -15.46 -25.23 -2.22
C GLU A 233 -15.00 -24.00 -3.01
N ILE A 234 -13.85 -23.41 -2.69
CA ILE A 234 -13.29 -22.29 -3.46
C ILE A 234 -13.00 -22.72 -4.90
N TRP A 235 -12.39 -23.90 -5.10
CA TRP A 235 -12.11 -24.39 -6.45
C TRP A 235 -13.39 -24.64 -7.26
N LYS A 236 -14.43 -25.19 -6.64
CA LYS A 236 -15.73 -25.43 -7.28
C LYS A 236 -16.43 -24.12 -7.66
N VAL A 237 -16.38 -23.10 -6.80
CA VAL A 237 -16.89 -21.76 -7.14
C VAL A 237 -16.19 -21.23 -8.39
N ILE A 238 -14.87 -21.41 -8.53
CA ILE A 238 -14.13 -20.96 -9.72
C ILE A 238 -14.59 -21.69 -10.97
N LEU A 239 -14.87 -23.00 -10.89
CA LEU A 239 -15.46 -23.74 -12.01
C LEU A 239 -16.80 -23.13 -12.43
N TYR A 240 -17.69 -22.89 -11.46
CA TYR A 240 -18.99 -22.26 -11.69
C TYR A 240 -18.88 -20.86 -12.31
N LEU A 241 -17.94 -20.02 -11.86
CA LEU A 241 -17.74 -18.69 -12.42
C LEU A 241 -17.44 -18.76 -13.92
N TYR A 242 -16.51 -19.62 -14.34
CA TYR A 242 -16.14 -19.77 -15.75
C TYR A 242 -17.24 -20.43 -16.58
N ASP A 243 -17.91 -21.45 -16.04
CA ASP A 243 -19.02 -22.14 -16.70
C ASP A 243 -20.20 -21.19 -16.96
N TYR A 244 -20.63 -20.43 -15.94
CA TYR A 244 -21.76 -19.51 -16.04
C TYR A 244 -21.50 -18.36 -17.02
N THR A 245 -20.28 -17.79 -17.01
CA THR A 245 -19.95 -16.68 -17.92
C THR A 245 -19.60 -17.16 -19.33
N GLY A 246 -19.36 -18.46 -19.52
CA GLY A 246 -18.82 -19.00 -20.78
C GLY A 246 -17.40 -18.53 -21.11
N HIS A 247 -16.65 -18.06 -20.11
CA HIS A 247 -15.26 -17.63 -20.28
C HIS A 247 -14.33 -18.81 -20.05
N HIS A 248 -13.14 -18.77 -20.63
CA HIS A 248 -12.08 -19.72 -20.32
C HIS A 248 -10.96 -19.06 -19.51
N PRO A 249 -10.38 -19.75 -18.50
CA PRO A 249 -9.24 -19.23 -17.77
C PRO A 249 -8.04 -19.09 -18.70
N ARG A 250 -7.23 -18.05 -18.46
CA ARG A 250 -5.97 -17.87 -19.18
C ARG A 250 -5.01 -19.02 -18.85
N SER A 251 -4.68 -19.84 -19.83
CA SER A 251 -3.61 -20.84 -19.73
C SER A 251 -2.25 -20.21 -20.04
N TRP A 252 -1.18 -20.75 -19.43
CA TRP A 252 0.20 -20.53 -19.87
C TRP A 252 0.58 -21.60 -20.91
N GLU A 253 -0.28 -21.88 -21.89
CA GLU A 253 0.21 -22.65 -23.03
C GLU A 253 1.28 -21.79 -23.70
N SER A 254 2.54 -22.15 -23.44
CA SER A 254 3.64 -21.85 -24.34
C SER A 254 3.24 -22.36 -25.70
N GLU A 255 3.43 -21.52 -26.72
CA GLU A 255 3.59 -21.99 -28.09
C GLU A 255 4.47 -23.25 -28.18
#